data_AF-A0ABD0PPG6-F1
#
_entry.id   AF-A0ABD0PPG6-F1
#
_cell.length_a   1.000
_cell.length_b   1.000
_cell.length_c   1.000
_cell.angle_alpha   90.00
_cell.angle_beta   90.00
_cell.angle_gamma   90.00
#
_symmetry.space_group_name_H-M   'P 1'
#
loop_
_entity.id
_entity.type
_entity.pdbx_description
1 polymer ?
#
loop_
_entity_poly.entity_id
_entity_poly.type
_entity_poly.pdbx_seq_one_letter_code
_entity_poly.pdbx_strand_id
1 'polypeptide(L)' 'GVYAIFGFYDKKSVNTITSFCGTLHVSFITPSFPLDGNQQFIIQMRPDIKGPLLSLIEYYKWDKFAYLYDSDR' A
#
# COMPACT_ATOMS: atom_id res chain seq x y z
N GLY A 1 -1.52 27.14 -2.82
CA GLY A 1 -1.38 25.97 -1.93
C GLY A 1 -2.52 25.03 -2.21
N VAL A 2 -2.25 23.73 -2.34
CA VAL A 2 -3.30 22.70 -2.47
C VAL A 2 -3.76 22.24 -1.09
N TYR A 3 -5.02 21.82 -0.97
CA TYR A 3 -5.56 21.29 0.28
C TYR A 3 -5.22 19.81 0.50
N ALA A 4 -5.14 19.05 -0.59
CA ALA A 4 -4.75 17.65 -0.62
C ALA A 4 -4.13 17.31 -1.98
N ILE A 5 -3.40 16.20 -2.05
CA ILE A 5 -2.77 15.69 -3.27
C ILE A 5 -3.35 14.32 -3.54
N PHE A 6 -3.78 14.09 -4.78
CA PHE A 6 -4.11 12.76 -5.28
C PHE A 6 -2.97 12.26 -6.17
N GLY A 7 -2.48 11.05 -5.95
CA GLY A 7 -1.38 10.54 -6.77
C GLY A 7 -1.05 9.07 -6.57
N PHE A 8 -0.04 8.64 -7.32
CA PHE A 8 0.50 7.29 -7.27
C PHE A 8 1.94 7.34 -6.77
N TYR A 9 2.37 6.28 -6.10
CA TYR A 9 3.77 5.99 -5.83
C TYR A 9 4.09 4.53 -6.20
N ASP A 10 5.38 4.28 -6.37
CA ASP A 10 5.99 2.95 -6.45
C ASP A 10 6.81 2.66 -5.18
N LYS A 11 7.39 1.46 -5.10
CA LYS A 11 8.22 1.03 -3.95
C LYS A 11 9.44 1.92 -3.72
N LYS A 12 9.94 2.60 -4.76
CA LYS A 12 11.13 3.46 -4.67
C LYS A 12 10.79 4.87 -4.17
N SER A 13 9.65 5.40 -4.57
CA SER A 13 9.20 6.77 -4.28
C SER A 13 8.35 6.89 -3.02
N VAL A 14 7.79 5.78 -2.51
CA VAL A 14 6.86 5.81 -1.39
C VAL A 14 7.44 6.49 -0.16
N ASN A 15 8.69 6.18 0.21
CA ASN A 15 9.34 6.77 1.38
C ASN A 15 9.49 8.29 1.28
N THR A 16 9.71 8.81 0.06
CA THR A 16 9.78 10.25 -0.18
C THR A 16 8.41 10.89 0.04
N ILE A 17 7.36 10.36 -0.60
CA ILE A 17 6.00 10.90 -0.47
C ILE A 17 5.54 10.90 0.98
N THR A 18 5.76 9.78 1.68
CA THR A 18 5.29 9.62 3.05
C THR A 18 6.00 10.56 4.01
N SER A 19 7.32 10.71 3.86
CA SER A 19 8.11 11.67 4.63
C SER A 19 7.65 13.11 4.40
N PHE A 20 7.49 13.53 3.13
CA PHE A 20 7.05 14.88 2.81
C PHE A 20 5.64 15.20 3.34
N CYS A 21 4.69 14.27 3.16
CA CYS A 21 3.31 14.47 3.62
C CYS A 21 3.22 14.52 5.14
N GLY A 22 4.00 13.70 5.84
CA GLY A 22 4.12 13.74 7.30
C GLY A 22 4.73 15.05 7.82
N THR A 23 5.79 15.56 7.18
CA THR A 23 6.44 16.81 7.61
C THR A 23 5.59 18.04 7.29
N LEU A 24 5.04 18.13 6.08
CA LEU A 24 4.31 19.31 5.61
C LEU A 24 2.82 19.32 5.97
N HIS A 25 2.32 18.26 6.63
CA HIS A 25 0.91 18.11 6.99
C HIS A 25 -0.02 18.22 5.78
N VAL A 26 0.43 17.73 4.62
CA VAL A 26 -0.36 17.71 3.38
C VAL A 26 -0.95 16.32 3.21
N SER A 27 -2.27 16.25 3.09
CA SER A 27 -2.97 14.97 2.89
C SER A 27 -2.70 14.40 1.50
N PHE A 28 -2.28 13.15 1.41
CA PHE A 28 -2.03 12.42 0.18
C PHE A 28 -3.01 11.25 0.03
N ILE A 29 -3.79 11.23 -1.04
CA ILE A 29 -4.79 10.20 -1.34
C ILE A 29 -4.26 9.35 -2.49
N THR A 30 -4.26 8.03 -2.33
CA THR A 30 -3.64 7.15 -3.32
C THR A 30 -4.34 5.80 -3.52
N PRO A 31 -4.42 5.30 -4.77
CA PRO A 31 -4.80 3.92 -5.08
C PRO A 31 -3.61 2.94 -5.15
N SER A 32 -2.39 3.37 -4.80
CA SER A 32 -1.20 2.50 -4.76
C SER A 32 -1.31 1.38 -3.71
N PHE A 33 -0.32 0.47 -3.67
CA PHE A 33 -0.29 -0.62 -2.69
C PHE A 33 -0.34 -0.07 -1.26
N PRO A 34 -1.06 -0.73 -0.33
CA PRO A 34 -1.14 -0.26 1.03
C PRO A 34 0.21 -0.36 1.74
N LEU A 35 0.50 0.61 2.61
CA LEU A 35 1.74 0.63 3.40
C LEU A 35 1.57 -0.18 4.68
N ASP A 36 2.65 -0.84 5.09
CA ASP A 36 2.72 -1.48 6.40
C ASP A 36 2.84 -0.41 7.49
N GLY A 37 1.89 -0.40 8.43
CA GLY A 37 1.86 0.50 9.57
C GLY A 37 0.94 1.73 9.39
N ASN A 38 0.78 2.49 10.47
CA ASN A 38 -0.11 3.65 10.49
C ASN A 38 0.67 4.91 10.09
N GLN A 39 0.44 5.40 8.86
CA GLN A 39 1.09 6.61 8.36
C GLN A 39 0.14 7.80 8.38
N GLN A 40 0.59 8.89 9.01
CA GLN A 40 -0.18 10.12 9.11
C GLN A 40 -0.24 10.82 7.75
N PHE A 41 -1.34 11.53 7.50
CA PHE A 41 -1.58 12.31 6.27
C PHE A 41 -1.63 11.49 4.98
N ILE A 42 -1.84 10.18 5.06
CA ILE A 42 -2.00 9.32 3.87
C ILE A 42 -3.33 8.57 3.94
N ILE A 43 -4.14 8.74 2.90
CA ILE A 43 -5.39 8.01 2.70
C ILE A 43 -5.15 6.97 1.61
N GLN A 44 -5.14 5.70 2.00
CA GLN A 44 -4.95 4.58 1.10
C GLN A 44 -6.31 4.03 0.68
N MET A 45 -6.61 4.10 -0.62
CA MET A 45 -7.89 3.63 -1.16
C MET A 45 -7.87 2.13 -1.49
N ARG A 46 -6.68 1.55 -1.70
CA ARG A 46 -6.55 0.13 -2.01
C ARG A 46 -6.64 -0.69 -0.71
N PRO A 47 -7.59 -1.62 -0.59
CA PRO A 47 -7.67 -2.51 0.56
C PRO A 47 -6.49 -3.49 0.59
N ASP A 48 -6.17 -4.00 1.78
CA ASP A 48 -5.16 -5.04 1.95
C ASP A 48 -5.67 -6.39 1.42
N ILE A 49 -4.88 -7.01 0.54
CA ILE A 49 -5.18 -8.30 -0.08
C ILE A 49 -4.52 -9.48 0.67
N LYS A 50 -3.59 -9.21 1.60
CA LYS A 50 -2.87 -10.25 2.35
C LYS A 50 -3.82 -11.18 3.10
N GLY A 51 -4.82 -10.62 3.78
CA GLY A 51 -5.85 -11.38 4.50
C GLY A 51 -6.67 -12.29 3.58
N PRO A 52 -7.38 -11.74 2.58
CA PRO A 52 -8.16 -12.54 1.62
C PRO A 52 -7.35 -13.63 0.90
N LEU A 53 -6.09 -13.35 0.56
CA LEU A 53 -5.22 -14.32 -0.10
C LEU A 53 -4.92 -15.53 0.80
N LEU A 54 -4.60 -15.30 2.08
CA LEU A 54 -4.37 -16.36 3.05
C LEU A 54 -5.64 -17.19 3.29
N SER A 55 -6.79 -16.54 3.42
CA SER A 55 -8.08 -17.24 3.56
C SER A 55 -8.39 -18.14 2.36
N LEU A 56 -7.98 -17.75 1.15
CA LEU A 56 -8.17 -18.56 -0.04
C LEU A 56 -7.28 -19.83 -0.03
N ILE A 57 -6.03 -19.69 0.39
CA ILE A 57 -5.10 -20.82 0.53
C ILE A 57 -5.64 -21.83 1.56
N GLU A 58 -6.12 -21.33 2.70
CA GLU A 58 -6.75 -22.15 3.74
C GLU A 58 -8.04 -22.82 3.26
N TYR A 59 -8.89 -22.09 2.54
CA TYR A 59 -10.14 -22.61 1.97
C TYR A 59 -9.91 -23.81 1.06
N TYR A 60 -8.89 -23.75 0.20
CA TYR A 60 -8.51 -24.86 -0.67
C TYR A 60 -7.62 -25.91 -0.01
N LYS A 61 -7.23 -25.72 1.26
CA LYS A 61 -6.34 -26.60 2.02
C LYS A 61 -5.03 -26.89 1.29
N TRP A 62 -4.47 -25.89 0.63
CA TRP A 62 -3.18 -26.04 -0.05
C TRP A 62 -2.05 -26.10 1.00
N ASP A 63 -1.30 -27.21 0.99
CA ASP A 63 -0.13 -27.45 1.84
C ASP A 63 1.20 -27.24 1.08
N LYS A 64 1.16 -27.35 -0.26
CA LYS A 64 2.30 -27.14 -1.15
C LYS A 64 1.89 -26.46 -2.45
N PHE A 65 2.47 -25.29 -2.71
CA PHE A 65 2.23 -24.49 -3.92
C PHE A 65 3.48 -23.67 -4.26
N ALA A 66 3.54 -23.14 -5.49
CA ALA A 66 4.55 -22.17 -5.88
C ALA A 66 3.99 -20.75 -5.76
N TYR A 67 4.80 -19.81 -5.27
CA TYR A 67 4.44 -18.39 -5.16
C TYR A 67 5.36 -17.57 -6.07
N LEU A 68 4.81 -17.10 -7.19
CA LEU A 68 5.50 -16.23 -8.13
C LEU A 68 5.14 -14.79 -7.81
N TYR A 69 6.14 -13.94 -7.57
CA TYR A 69 5.95 -12.53 -7.22
C TYR A 69 6.83 -11.62 -8.07
N ASP A 70 6.42 -10.36 -8.17
CA ASP A 70 7.13 -9.28 -8.84
C ASP A 70 7.79 -8.41 -7.78
N SER A 71 9.09 -8.13 -7.90
CA SER A 71 9.85 -7.32 -6.94
C SER A 71 9.62 -5.82 -7.09
N ASP A 72 9.17 -5.38 -8.26
CA ASP A 72 9.01 -3.96 -8.62
C ASP A 72 7.62 -3.40 -8.28
N ARG A 73 6.63 -4.27 -8.04
CA ARG A 73 5.24 -3.89 -7.74
C ARG A 73 4.88 -3.97 -6.26
#